data_AF-A0A1C0U867-F1
#
_entry.id   AF-A0A1C0U867-F1
#
_cell.length_a   1.000
_cell.length_b   1.000
_cell.length_c   1.000
_cell.angle_alpha   90.00
_cell.angle_beta   90.00
_cell.angle_gamma   90.00
#
_symmetry.space_group_name_H-M   'P 1'
#
loop_
_entity.id
_entity.type
_entity.pdbx_description
1 polymer ?
#
loop_
_entity_poly.entity_id
_entity_poly.type
_entity_poly.pdbx_seq_one_letter_code
_entity_poly.pdbx_strand_id
1 'polypeptide(L)'
;MANSGLVINNSKGEPTIRITDRIGRYAGKHIIDGLKVKSRFKHTFSHPELELYGELFYWISPNFFWSEDTYISITISGSNMHTDIFIPDMIGKEPFIIYYGVR
;
A
#
# COMPACT_ATOMS: atom_id res chain seq x y z
N MET A 1 -17.05 22.09 3.48
CA MET A 1 -17.10 20.67 3.08
C MET A 1 -17.02 19.84 4.35
N ALA A 2 -18.04 19.03 4.65
CA ALA A 2 -18.04 18.23 5.87
C ALA A 2 -16.92 17.20 5.79
N ASN A 3 -16.01 17.19 6.78
CA ASN A 3 -15.04 16.11 6.93
C ASN A 3 -15.83 14.86 7.32
N SER A 4 -16.04 13.97 6.35
CA SER A 4 -16.61 12.64 6.58
C SER A 4 -15.55 11.79 7.31
N GLY A 5 -15.62 11.77 8.64
CA GLY A 5 -14.70 11.03 9.51
C GLY A 5 -14.91 11.32 10.99
N LEU A 6 -14.70 10.31 11.85
CA LEU A 6 -14.57 10.50 13.29
C LEU A 6 -13.13 10.85 13.64
N VAL A 7 -12.93 11.99 14.30
CA VAL A 7 -11.64 12.38 14.87
C VAL A 7 -11.79 12.52 16.38
N ILE A 8 -11.02 11.74 17.14
CA ILE A 8 -10.93 11.85 18.60
C ILE A 8 -9.60 12.51 18.93
N ASN A 9 -9.63 13.66 19.59
CA ASN A 9 -8.43 14.40 20.01
C ASN A 9 -8.09 14.10 21.49
N ASN A 10 -6.80 14.18 21.84
CA ASN A 10 -6.36 14.16 23.24
C ASN A 10 -6.68 15.49 23.95
N SER A 11 -6.39 15.56 25.25
CA SER A 11 -6.61 16.77 26.06
C SER A 11 -5.78 17.99 25.62
N LYS A 12 -4.80 17.81 24.73
CA LYS A 12 -3.99 18.88 24.14
C LYS A 12 -4.51 19.31 22.76
N GLY A 13 -5.59 18.71 22.26
CA GLY A 13 -6.17 19.03 20.96
C GLY A 13 -5.55 18.27 19.79
N GLU A 14 -4.65 17.31 20.04
CA GLU A 14 -3.98 16.53 18.99
C GLU A 14 -4.79 15.27 18.64
N PRO A 15 -4.89 14.88 17.36
CA PRO A 15 -5.64 13.69 16.97
C PRO A 15 -5.02 12.41 17.55
N THR A 16 -5.80 11.64 18.30
CA THR A 16 -5.39 10.34 18.85
C THR A 16 -5.94 9.19 18.03
N ILE A 17 -7.16 9.34 17.51
CA ILE A 17 -7.80 8.36 16.62
C ILE A 17 -8.46 9.11 15.47
N ARG A 18 -8.15 8.72 14.23
CA ARG A 18 -8.77 9.26 13.02
C ARG A 18 -9.34 8.11 12.19
N ILE A 19 -10.67 8.02 12.13
CA ILE A 19 -11.40 7.08 11.30
C ILE A 19 -11.99 7.89 10.14
N THR A 20 -11.61 7.57 8.91
CA THR A 20 -12.14 8.23 7.72
C THR A 20 -13.31 7.43 7.15
N ASP A 21 -14.39 8.07 6.74
CA ASP A 21 -15.59 7.42 6.17
C ASP A 21 -15.35 6.87 4.74
N ARG A 22 -14.10 6.91 4.27
CA ARG A 22 -13.73 6.54 2.91
C ARG A 22 -13.73 5.02 2.77
N ILE A 23 -14.85 4.48 2.32
CA ILE A 23 -14.99 3.07 1.92
C ILE A 23 -14.32 2.90 0.55
N GLY A 24 -13.12 2.34 0.53
CA GLY A 24 -12.47 1.93 -0.70
C GLY A 24 -13.05 0.64 -1.25
N ARG A 25 -13.19 0.53 -2.57
CA ARG A 25 -13.59 -0.71 -3.25
C ARG A 25 -12.34 -1.52 -3.56
N TYR A 26 -12.29 -2.76 -3.07
CA TYR A 26 -11.28 -3.72 -3.47
C TYR A 26 -11.37 -3.98 -4.98
N ALA A 27 -10.27 -3.78 -5.70
CA ALA A 27 -10.18 -4.01 -7.13
C ALA A 27 -9.36 -5.26 -7.47
N GLY A 28 -8.32 -5.55 -6.69
CA GLY A 28 -7.48 -6.73 -6.94
C GLY A 28 -6.25 -6.82 -6.05
N LYS A 29 -5.36 -7.74 -6.41
CA LYS A 29 -4.07 -7.94 -5.76
C LYS A 29 -2.98 -8.26 -6.77
N HIS A 30 -1.77 -7.77 -6.50
CA HIS A 30 -0.53 -8.16 -7.16
C HIS A 30 0.23 -9.12 -6.26
N ILE A 31 0.58 -10.28 -6.80
CA ILE A 31 1.41 -11.28 -6.13
C ILE A 31 2.81 -11.15 -6.71
N ILE A 32 3.77 -10.75 -5.88
CA ILE A 32 5.17 -10.64 -6.27
C ILE A 32 5.88 -11.87 -5.73
N ASP A 33 5.94 -12.88 -6.58
CA ASP A 33 6.66 -14.12 -6.34
C ASP A 33 8.17 -13.95 -6.63
N GLY A 34 9.01 -14.61 -5.84
CA GLY A 34 10.42 -14.77 -6.20
C GLY A 34 11.30 -13.52 -6.02
N LEU A 35 10.97 -12.64 -5.08
CA LEU A 35 11.91 -11.59 -4.65
C LEU A 35 13.21 -12.25 -4.19
N LYS A 36 14.32 -11.99 -4.91
CA LYS A 36 15.61 -12.56 -4.57
C LYS A 36 16.29 -11.70 -3.51
N VAL A 37 16.95 -12.36 -2.55
CA VAL A 37 17.81 -11.70 -1.57
C VAL A 37 18.88 -10.89 -2.30
N LYS A 38 19.16 -9.68 -1.80
CA LYS A 38 20.10 -8.71 -2.39
C LYS A 38 19.73 -8.28 -3.82
N SER A 39 18.46 -8.43 -4.21
CA SER A 39 17.95 -7.93 -5.48
C SER A 39 16.93 -6.83 -5.27
N ARG A 40 16.84 -5.95 -6.27
CA ARG A 40 15.88 -4.87 -6.33
C ARG A 40 14.80 -5.21 -7.34
N PHE A 41 13.56 -5.22 -6.90
CA PHE A 41 12.39 -5.36 -7.75
C PHE A 41 11.83 -3.97 -8.04
N LYS A 42 11.75 -3.60 -9.33
CA LYS A 42 11.11 -2.37 -9.78
C LYS A 42 10.06 -2.71 -10.82
N HIS A 43 8.83 -2.29 -10.58
CA HIS A 43 7.75 -2.53 -11.52
C HIS A 43 6.68 -1.44 -11.41
N THR A 44 6.02 -1.14 -12.53
CA THR A 44 4.84 -0.26 -12.55
C THR A 44 3.64 -1.09 -12.92
N PHE A 45 2.68 -1.18 -12.01
CA PHE A 45 1.37 -1.76 -12.28
C PHE A 45 0.44 -0.64 -12.77
N SER A 46 -0.09 -0.80 -13.98
CA SER A 46 -0.98 0.19 -14.60
C SER A 46 -2.42 -0.28 -14.55
N HIS A 47 -3.32 0.59 -14.07
CA HIS A 47 -4.74 0.33 -13.94
C HIS A 47 -5.62 1.40 -14.61
N PRO A 48 -5.44 1.70 -15.92
CA PRO A 48 -6.24 2.71 -16.60
C PRO A 48 -7.74 2.40 -16.53
N GLU A 49 -8.13 1.13 -16.41
CA GLU A 49 -9.51 0.70 -16.21
C GLU A 49 -10.13 1.25 -14.92
N LEU A 50 -9.31 1.65 -13.94
CA LEU A 50 -9.75 2.14 -12.63
C LEU A 50 -9.92 3.66 -12.56
N GLU A 51 -9.46 4.42 -13.55
CA GLU A 51 -9.50 5.90 -13.54
C GLU A 51 -10.91 6.47 -13.40
N LEU A 52 -11.90 5.80 -14.00
CA LEU A 52 -13.30 6.24 -13.95
C LEU A 52 -13.96 6.00 -12.60
N TYR A 53 -13.31 5.23 -11.71
CA TYR A 53 -13.92 4.74 -10.48
C TYR A 53 -13.35 5.38 -9.21
N GLY A 54 -12.33 6.23 -9.31
CA GLY A 54 -11.81 7.02 -8.19
C GLY A 54 -10.28 7.09 -8.13
N GLU A 55 -9.78 7.51 -6.97
CA GLU A 55 -8.35 7.55 -6.67
C GLU A 55 -7.85 6.15 -6.31
N LEU A 56 -6.80 5.68 -6.97
CA LEU A 56 -6.17 4.41 -6.64
C LEU A 56 -5.55 4.49 -5.24
N PHE A 57 -5.71 3.43 -4.45
CA PHE A 57 -5.00 3.25 -3.18
C PHE A 57 -4.54 1.79 -3.04
N TYR A 58 -3.57 1.56 -2.14
CA TYR A 58 -3.02 0.23 -1.89
C TYR A 58 -2.95 -0.08 -0.40
N TRP A 59 -2.85 -1.37 -0.08
CA TRP A 59 -2.46 -1.86 1.23
C TRP A 59 -1.67 -3.16 1.08
N ILE A 60 -0.86 -3.49 2.07
CA ILE A 60 0.00 -4.67 2.08
C ILE A 60 -0.40 -5.61 3.20
N SER A 61 -0.21 -6.92 3.01
CA SER A 61 -0.40 -7.89 4.09
C SER A 61 0.71 -7.73 5.14
N PRO A 62 0.39 -7.71 6.45
CA PRO A 62 1.38 -7.60 7.52
C PRO A 62 2.20 -8.88 7.73
N ASN A 63 1.90 -9.97 7.03
CA ASN A 63 2.57 -11.26 7.22
C ASN A 63 4.01 -11.32 6.67
N PHE A 64 4.52 -10.24 6.09
CA PHE A 64 5.89 -10.16 5.59
C PHE A 64 6.82 -9.76 6.73
N PHE A 65 7.79 -10.61 7.07
CA PHE A 65 8.82 -10.29 8.08
C PHE A 65 9.73 -9.17 7.57
N TRP A 66 9.86 -8.11 8.35
CA TRP A 66 10.72 -6.96 8.05
C TRP A 66 12.09 -7.17 8.69
N SER A 67 13.16 -6.98 7.92
CA SER A 67 14.48 -6.70 8.48
C SER A 67 14.64 -5.18 8.60
N GLU A 68 15.47 -4.69 9.52
CA GLU A 68 15.73 -3.25 9.67
C GLU A 68 16.26 -2.61 8.38
N ASP A 69 16.90 -3.40 7.52
CA ASP A 69 17.50 -2.96 6.25
C ASP A 69 16.55 -3.11 5.03
N THR A 70 15.30 -3.55 5.25
CA THR A 70 14.33 -3.73 4.16
C THR A 70 13.84 -2.38 3.62
N TYR A 71 13.94 -2.17 2.30
CA TYR A 71 13.42 -0.97 1.64
C TYR A 71 12.20 -1.32 0.79
N ILE A 72 11.08 -0.65 1.04
CA ILE A 72 9.86 -0.74 0.23
C ILE A 72 9.35 0.66 -0.03
N SER A 73 9.20 1.00 -1.30
CA SER A 73 8.57 2.23 -1.75
C SER A 73 7.50 1.88 -2.77
N ILE A 74 6.25 2.22 -2.43
CA ILE A 74 5.11 2.09 -3.32
C ILE A 74 4.46 3.47 -3.43
N THR A 75 4.52 4.06 -4.63
CA THR A 75 3.94 5.36 -4.93
C THR A 75 2.85 5.22 -5.99
N ILE A 76 1.81 6.05 -5.87
CA ILE A 76 0.71 6.09 -6.82
C ILE A 76 0.79 7.41 -7.61
N SER A 77 0.65 7.31 -8.93
CA SER A 77 0.56 8.45 -9.84
C SER A 77 -0.57 8.19 -10.84
N GLY A 78 -1.71 8.85 -10.60
CA GLY A 78 -2.95 8.58 -11.35
C GLY A 78 -3.41 7.13 -11.16
N SER A 79 -3.51 6.40 -12.25
CA SER A 79 -3.85 4.97 -12.30
C SER A 79 -2.65 4.02 -12.20
N ASN A 80 -1.44 4.57 -12.01
CA ASN A 80 -0.23 3.76 -11.94
C ASN A 80 0.25 3.60 -10.50
N MET A 81 0.70 2.40 -10.19
CA MET A 81 1.37 2.05 -8.94
C MET A 81 2.82 1.68 -9.23
N HIS A 82 3.75 2.53 -8.81
CA HIS A 82 5.18 2.30 -8.94
C HIS A 82 5.69 1.61 -7.68
N THR A 83 6.20 0.40 -7.86
CA THR A 83 6.71 -0.45 -6.78
C THR A 83 8.22 -0.59 -6.90
N ASP A 84 8.93 -0.31 -5.82
CA ASP A 84 10.38 -0.44 -5.68
C ASP A 84 10.69 -1.12 -4.35
N ILE A 85 11.13 -2.38 -4.43
CA ILE A 85 11.37 -3.25 -3.27
C ILE A 85 12.82 -3.70 -3.31
N PHE A 86 13.52 -3.60 -2.18
CA PHE A 86 14.83 -4.18 -1.98
C PHE A 86 14.86 -4.96 -0.66
N ILE A 87 15.29 -6.22 -0.76
CA ILE A 87 15.33 -7.14 0.36
C ILE A 87 16.80 -7.53 0.63
N PRO A 88 17.37 -7.11 1.76
CA PRO A 88 18.79 -7.28 2.07
C PRO A 88 19.14 -8.70 2.52
N ASP A 89 18.23 -9.36 3.24
CA ASP A 89 18.42 -10.69 3.80
C ASP A 89 17.15 -11.53 3.70
N MET A 90 17.25 -12.84 3.97
CA MET A 90 16.19 -13.82 3.80
C MET A 90 14.88 -13.37 4.45
N ILE A 91 13.87 -13.10 3.62
CA ILE A 91 12.48 -13.04 4.04
C ILE A 91 11.88 -14.40 3.70
N GLY A 92 10.96 -14.88 4.55
CA GLY A 92 10.29 -16.17 4.37
C GLY A 92 9.81 -16.39 2.94
N LYS A 93 9.64 -17.66 2.53
CA LYS A 93 9.20 -18.06 1.18
C LYS A 93 7.80 -17.54 0.78
N GLU A 94 7.17 -16.73 1.61
CA GLU A 94 5.85 -16.20 1.32
C GLU A 94 5.92 -15.08 0.29
N PRO A 95 4.96 -15.02 -0.64
CA PRO A 95 4.92 -13.97 -1.63
C PRO A 95 4.62 -12.61 -1.00
N PHE A 96 5.19 -11.56 -1.57
CA PHE A 96 4.80 -10.20 -1.21
C PHE A 96 3.51 -9.84 -1.96
N ILE A 97 2.46 -9.51 -1.22
CA ILE A 97 1.14 -9.23 -1.80
C ILE A 97 0.79 -7.75 -1.59
N ILE A 98 0.53 -7.06 -2.70
CA ILE A 98 -0.02 -5.70 -2.70
C ILE A 98 -1.47 -5.79 -3.12
N TYR A 99 -2.37 -5.41 -2.22
CA TYR A 99 -3.78 -5.25 -2.55
C TYR A 99 -4.03 -3.83 -3.02
N TYR A 100 -4.97 -3.65 -3.94
CA TYR A 100 -5.31 -2.34 -4.50
C TYR A 100 -6.80 -2.16 -4.70
N GLY A 101 -7.22 -0.90 -4.70
CA GLY A 101 -8.60 -0.50 -4.81
C GLY A 101 -8.75 0.95 -5.24
N VAL A 102 -10.00 1.39 -5.38
CA VAL A 102 -10.36 2.77 -5.71
C VAL A 102 -11.19 3.40 -4.60
N ARG A 103 -11.01 4.69 -4.36
CA ARG A 103 -11.73 5.47 -3.34
C ARG A 103 -12.13 6.85 -3.84
#